data_AF-A0A4S2VD20-F1
#
_entry.id   AF-A0A4S2VD20-F1
#
_cell.length_a   1.000
_cell.length_b   1.000
_cell.length_c   1.000
_cell.angle_alpha   90.00
_cell.angle_beta   90.00
_cell.angle_gamma   90.00
#
_symmetry.space_group_name_H-M   'P 1'
#
loop_
_entity.id
_entity.type
_entity.pdbx_description
1 polymer ?
#
loop_
_entity_poly.entity_id
_entity_poly.type
_entity_poly.pdbx_seq_one_letter_code
_entity_poly.pdbx_strand_id
1 'polypeptide(L)'
;MTTRYTSGPAADLDGIQSVIDIAQQATVPAAMEPGKVYAVRTAGGGTQTIDLTGPEHTGTPARKHGTTTVRDAASFAAYFSKHSDADTEVYADADQLTVTAVLDAHTADEPRWSGHRLRLALRRTETWQQWLENDGRLLGQEQFAEFLEDHLPDLLDPSAATMLEIAQSIQAATKVDFQSGTRLATGERQFKYVENTTAKAGQRGDLTIPETFVVGLVPFEGSEGYRLTARLRYRITDQQLRIGYKLERPGDTLRTAFADVVTAIGADIAQPVMNGSPA
;
A
#
# COMPACT_ATOMS: atom_id res chain seq x y z
N MET A 1 -32.05 30.54 -92.96
CA MET A 1 -31.62 31.43 -91.86
C MET A 1 -31.52 30.54 -90.63
N THR A 2 -30.32 30.09 -90.32
CA THR A 2 -30.07 28.99 -89.39
C THR A 2 -29.54 29.56 -88.09
N THR A 3 -30.36 29.60 -87.04
CA THR A 3 -29.93 30.01 -85.70
C THR A 3 -29.44 28.77 -84.96
N ARG A 4 -28.11 28.62 -84.88
CA ARG A 4 -27.45 27.66 -84.00
C ARG A 4 -27.53 28.20 -82.57
N TYR A 5 -28.05 27.41 -81.65
CA TYR A 5 -27.81 27.63 -80.22
C TYR A 5 -26.43 27.05 -79.88
N THR A 6 -25.50 27.95 -79.56
CA THR A 6 -24.16 27.63 -79.11
C THR A 6 -24.25 27.10 -77.68
N SER A 7 -23.83 25.85 -77.47
CA SER A 7 -23.55 25.32 -76.13
C SER A 7 -22.39 26.13 -75.52
N GLY A 8 -22.69 26.92 -74.49
CA GLY A 8 -21.70 27.65 -73.69
C GLY A 8 -21.00 26.74 -72.66
N PRO A 9 -19.74 27.01 -72.30
CA PRO A 9 -18.88 26.11 -71.54
C PRO A 9 -19.21 26.11 -70.04
N ALA A 10 -18.76 25.07 -69.34
CA ALA A 10 -18.88 24.84 -67.90
C ALA A 10 -18.11 25.88 -67.04
N ALA A 11 -18.52 27.15 -67.07
CA ALA A 11 -17.93 28.25 -66.30
C ALA A 11 -18.91 28.87 -65.27
N ASP A 12 -20.13 28.35 -65.15
CA ASP A 12 -21.20 28.92 -64.31
C ASP A 12 -21.34 28.23 -62.93
N LEU A 13 -20.42 27.31 -62.60
CA LEU A 13 -20.42 26.59 -61.33
C LEU A 13 -19.66 27.35 -60.23
N ASP A 14 -18.66 28.17 -60.57
CA ASP A 14 -17.87 28.95 -59.60
C ASP A 14 -18.70 30.07 -58.94
N GLY A 15 -19.58 30.73 -59.72
CA GLY A 15 -20.48 31.76 -59.19
C GLY A 15 -21.52 31.17 -58.24
N ILE A 16 -22.10 30.01 -58.57
CA ILE A 16 -23.07 29.31 -57.72
C ILE A 16 -22.40 28.79 -56.45
N GLN A 17 -21.20 28.19 -56.55
CA GLN A 17 -20.45 27.72 -55.38
C GLN A 17 -20.06 28.88 -54.46
N SER A 18 -19.61 30.01 -55.01
CA SER A 18 -19.29 31.21 -54.22
C SER A 18 -20.51 31.76 -53.48
N VAL A 19 -21.70 31.72 -54.10
CA VAL A 19 -22.96 32.13 -53.44
C VAL A 19 -23.37 31.15 -52.35
N ILE A 20 -23.17 29.84 -52.55
CA ILE A 20 -23.41 28.81 -51.53
C ILE A 20 -22.48 29.02 -50.33
N ASP A 21 -21.19 29.28 -50.57
CA ASP A 21 -20.19 29.47 -49.52
C ASP A 21 -20.47 30.75 -48.71
N ILE A 22 -20.82 31.85 -49.37
CA ILE A 22 -21.23 33.10 -48.72
C ILE A 22 -22.53 32.89 -47.91
N ALA A 23 -23.51 32.15 -48.44
CA ALA A 23 -24.74 31.85 -47.73
C ALA A 23 -24.52 30.98 -46.49
N GLN A 24 -23.61 29.99 -46.57
CA GLN A 24 -23.22 29.18 -45.42
C GLN A 24 -22.44 30.01 -44.38
N GLN A 25 -21.55 30.89 -44.81
CA GLN A 25 -20.78 31.75 -43.91
C GLN A 25 -21.63 32.86 -43.25
N ALA A 26 -22.68 33.30 -43.93
CA ALA A 26 -23.68 34.24 -43.42
C ALA A 26 -24.75 33.57 -42.53
N THR A 27 -24.76 32.24 -42.44
CA THR A 27 -25.69 31.51 -41.58
C THR A 27 -25.34 31.76 -40.11
N VAL A 28 -26.31 32.22 -39.34
CA VAL A 28 -26.13 32.43 -37.90
C VAL A 28 -25.90 31.07 -37.22
N PRO A 29 -24.84 30.91 -36.40
CA PRO A 29 -24.63 29.68 -35.65
C PRO A 29 -25.87 29.34 -34.82
N ALA A 30 -26.41 28.14 -35.03
CA ALA A 30 -27.48 27.64 -34.18
C ALA A 30 -26.91 27.21 -32.84
N ALA A 31 -27.52 27.65 -31.74
CA ALA A 31 -27.20 27.13 -30.42
C ALA A 31 -27.55 25.63 -30.37
N MET A 32 -26.60 24.80 -29.93
CA MET A 32 -26.80 23.38 -29.71
C MET A 32 -27.07 23.13 -28.23
N GLU A 33 -27.96 22.19 -27.95
CA GLU A 33 -28.29 21.79 -26.58
C GLU A 33 -27.27 20.74 -26.10
N PRO A 34 -26.65 20.93 -24.93
CA PRO A 34 -25.86 19.89 -24.30
C PRO A 34 -26.67 18.60 -24.08
N GLY A 35 -26.01 17.45 -24.13
CA GLY A 35 -26.63 16.15 -23.90
C GLY A 35 -27.19 15.47 -25.16
N LYS A 36 -26.95 16.01 -26.35
CA LYS A 36 -27.47 15.48 -27.62
C LYS A 36 -26.36 15.23 -28.63
N VAL A 37 -26.60 14.26 -29.52
CA VAL A 37 -25.78 14.01 -30.69
C VAL A 37 -26.42 14.70 -31.89
N TYR A 38 -25.65 15.55 -32.57
CA TYR A 38 -26.06 16.26 -33.78
C TYR A 38 -25.34 15.69 -34.99
N ALA A 39 -26.08 15.44 -36.07
CA ALA A 39 -25.52 15.11 -37.37
C ALA A 39 -25.74 16.30 -38.31
N VAL A 40 -24.66 16.97 -38.70
CA VAL A 40 -24.68 18.13 -39.59
C VAL A 40 -24.16 17.71 -40.96
N ARG A 41 -24.86 18.06 -42.03
CA ARG A 41 -24.40 17.82 -43.39
C ARG A 41 -23.37 18.88 -43.78
N THR A 42 -22.18 18.46 -44.23
CA THR A 42 -21.11 19.37 -44.65
C THR A 42 -21.32 19.82 -46.09
N ALA A 43 -20.71 20.95 -46.47
CA ALA A 43 -20.80 21.54 -47.81
C ALA A 43 -20.38 20.56 -48.93
N GLY A 44 -19.43 19.66 -48.65
CA GLY A 44 -18.98 18.61 -49.57
C GLY A 44 -19.89 17.37 -49.64
N GLY A 45 -21.08 17.41 -49.02
CA GLY A 45 -22.05 16.30 -49.02
C GLY A 45 -21.82 15.22 -47.97
N GLY A 46 -20.76 15.35 -47.15
CA GLY A 46 -20.48 14.46 -46.02
C GLY A 46 -21.34 14.76 -44.79
N THR A 47 -21.19 13.95 -43.75
CA THR A 47 -21.87 14.15 -42.46
C THR A 47 -20.82 14.29 -41.37
N GLN A 48 -20.91 15.37 -40.60
CA GLN A 48 -20.12 15.57 -39.39
C GLN A 48 -21.02 15.30 -38.18
N THR A 49 -20.53 14.46 -37.28
CA THR A 49 -21.21 14.21 -36.00
C THR A 49 -20.59 15.10 -34.92
N ILE A 50 -21.42 15.81 -34.20
CA ILE A 50 -21.05 16.62 -33.04
C ILE A 50 -21.74 15.99 -31.84
N ASP A 51 -20.96 15.35 -30.97
CA ASP A 51 -21.46 14.71 -29.77
C ASP A 51 -21.30 15.66 -28.58
N LEU A 52 -22.43 16.17 -28.07
CA LEU A 52 -22.45 17.03 -26.89
C LEU A 52 -22.92 16.29 -25.63
N THR A 53 -22.90 14.95 -25.63
CA THR A 53 -23.30 14.14 -24.48
C THR A 53 -22.24 14.10 -23.38
N GLY A 54 -21.00 14.49 -23.70
CA GLY A 54 -19.88 14.51 -22.76
C GLY A 54 -20.07 15.45 -21.55
N PRO A 55 -19.45 15.13 -20.41
CA PRO A 55 -19.52 15.95 -19.20
C PRO A 55 -18.94 17.37 -19.38
N GLU A 56 -18.02 17.57 -20.31
CA GLU A 56 -17.49 18.88 -20.72
C GLU A 56 -18.57 19.81 -21.30
N HIS A 57 -19.66 19.23 -21.79
CA HIS A 57 -20.81 19.95 -22.33
C HIS A 57 -21.98 19.98 -21.33
N THR A 58 -22.23 18.88 -20.62
CA THR A 58 -23.39 18.74 -19.72
C THR A 58 -23.11 19.16 -18.27
N GLY A 59 -21.85 19.35 -17.89
CA GLY A 59 -21.42 19.64 -16.52
C GLY A 59 -21.62 18.49 -15.52
N THR A 60 -22.10 17.32 -15.97
CA THR A 60 -22.44 16.17 -15.12
C THR A 60 -21.73 14.91 -15.65
N PRO A 61 -20.87 14.26 -14.86
CA PRO A 61 -20.29 12.97 -15.23
C PRO A 61 -21.37 11.92 -15.49
N ALA A 62 -21.24 11.16 -16.57
CA ALA A 62 -22.21 10.14 -16.95
C ALA A 62 -22.39 9.03 -15.90
N ARG A 63 -21.34 8.74 -15.12
CA ARG A 63 -21.36 7.77 -14.02
C ARG A 63 -20.25 8.02 -13.01
N LYS A 64 -20.41 7.47 -11.80
CA LYS A 64 -19.32 7.34 -10.83
C LYS A 64 -18.27 6.37 -11.39
N HIS A 65 -16.99 6.70 -11.22
CA HIS A 65 -15.85 5.87 -11.62
C HIS A 65 -14.60 6.32 -10.85
N GLY A 66 -13.54 5.53 -10.93
CA GLY A 66 -12.27 5.75 -10.25
C GLY A 66 -12.08 4.85 -9.04
N THR A 67 -10.87 4.85 -8.49
CA THR A 67 -10.50 4.06 -7.30
C THR A 67 -10.21 4.98 -6.14
N THR A 68 -10.99 4.87 -5.06
CA THR A 68 -10.67 5.52 -3.79
C THR A 68 -9.82 4.59 -2.94
N THR A 69 -8.68 5.06 -2.45
CA THR A 69 -7.83 4.27 -1.54
C THR A 69 -7.94 4.79 -0.12
N VAL A 70 -8.30 3.90 0.82
CA VAL A 70 -8.38 4.15 2.26
C VAL A 70 -7.34 3.31 3.01
N ARG A 71 -7.11 3.62 4.29
CA ARG A 71 -6.03 3.00 5.09
C ARG A 71 -6.52 2.24 6.32
N ASP A 72 -7.79 2.39 6.69
CA ASP A 72 -8.38 1.78 7.86
C ASP A 72 -9.79 1.26 7.56
N ALA A 73 -10.28 0.35 8.41
CA ALA A 73 -11.59 -0.29 8.25
C ALA A 73 -12.76 0.71 8.39
N ALA A 74 -12.65 1.71 9.26
CA ALA A 74 -13.73 2.68 9.48
C ALA A 74 -13.95 3.58 8.25
N SER A 75 -12.87 4.04 7.62
CA SER A 75 -12.88 4.78 6.36
C SER A 75 -13.42 3.91 5.22
N PHE A 76 -13.09 2.62 5.22
CA PHE A 76 -13.66 1.66 4.26
C PHE A 76 -15.16 1.55 4.44
N ALA A 77 -15.64 1.27 5.65
CA ALA A 77 -17.07 1.16 5.97
C ALA A 77 -17.85 2.43 5.64
N ALA A 78 -17.31 3.62 5.96
CA ALA A 78 -17.95 4.90 5.66
C ALA A 78 -18.10 5.15 4.16
N TYR A 79 -17.06 4.89 3.36
CA TYR A 79 -17.14 5.04 1.91
C TYR A 79 -18.05 3.98 1.29
N PHE A 80 -17.93 2.74 1.76
CA PHE A 80 -18.75 1.61 1.32
C PHE A 80 -20.24 1.92 1.53
N SER A 81 -20.65 2.26 2.76
CA SER A 81 -22.03 2.61 3.10
C SER A 81 -22.61 3.72 2.21
N LYS A 82 -21.79 4.71 1.84
CA LYS A 82 -22.22 5.82 0.96
C LYS A 82 -22.42 5.41 -0.50
N HIS A 83 -21.71 4.39 -0.99
CA HIS A 83 -21.56 4.13 -2.43
C HIS A 83 -21.93 2.71 -2.88
N SER A 84 -22.06 1.75 -1.98
CA SER A 84 -22.42 0.36 -2.28
C SER A 84 -23.89 0.21 -2.66
N ASP A 85 -24.18 -0.87 -3.39
CA ASP A 85 -25.52 -1.39 -3.63
C ASP A 85 -25.56 -2.91 -3.39
N ALA A 86 -26.70 -3.55 -3.71
CA ALA A 86 -26.92 -4.97 -3.45
C ALA A 86 -25.97 -5.89 -4.24
N ASP A 87 -25.46 -5.43 -5.38
CA ASP A 87 -24.61 -6.20 -6.29
C ASP A 87 -23.13 -5.84 -6.13
N THR A 88 -22.78 -4.99 -5.17
CA THR A 88 -21.38 -4.69 -4.84
C THR A 88 -20.63 -5.96 -4.44
N GLU A 89 -19.46 -6.16 -5.01
CA GLU A 89 -18.61 -7.31 -4.68
C GLU A 89 -17.40 -6.85 -3.85
N VAL A 90 -17.01 -7.64 -2.85
CA VAL A 90 -15.87 -7.33 -1.98
C VAL A 90 -14.88 -8.50 -1.97
N TYR A 91 -13.61 -8.17 -2.16
CA TYR A 91 -12.51 -9.11 -2.30
C TYR A 91 -11.40 -8.80 -1.29
N ALA A 92 -10.87 -9.80 -0.61
CA ALA A 92 -9.71 -9.69 0.27
C ALA A 92 -8.54 -10.50 -0.29
N ASP A 93 -7.39 -9.84 -0.38
CA ASP A 93 -6.13 -10.42 -0.83
C ASP A 93 -5.08 -10.26 0.28
N ALA A 94 -4.78 -11.36 0.96
CA ALA A 94 -3.84 -11.39 2.09
C ALA A 94 -2.38 -11.22 1.65
N ASP A 95 -2.05 -11.57 0.41
CA ASP A 95 -0.68 -11.43 -0.12
C ASP A 95 -0.39 -9.97 -0.45
N GLN A 96 -1.40 -9.25 -0.99
CA GLN A 96 -1.32 -7.82 -1.29
C GLN A 96 -1.71 -6.93 -0.10
N LEU A 97 -2.21 -7.50 1.00
CA LEU A 97 -2.72 -6.79 2.18
C LEU A 97 -3.82 -5.77 1.82
N THR A 98 -4.75 -6.19 0.97
CA THR A 98 -5.79 -5.30 0.45
C THR A 98 -7.18 -5.89 0.57
N VAL A 99 -8.17 -5.00 0.76
CA VAL A 99 -9.58 -5.31 0.56
C VAL A 99 -10.13 -4.38 -0.51
N THR A 100 -10.68 -4.93 -1.59
CA THR A 100 -11.19 -4.18 -2.73
C THR A 100 -12.68 -4.44 -2.90
N ALA A 101 -13.47 -3.37 -2.82
CA ALA A 101 -14.87 -3.39 -3.24
C ALA A 101 -15.01 -2.85 -4.66
N VAL A 102 -15.73 -3.57 -5.51
CA VAL A 102 -16.19 -3.12 -6.82
C VAL A 102 -17.65 -2.69 -6.64
N LEU A 103 -17.86 -1.38 -6.53
CA LEU A 103 -19.13 -0.78 -6.11
C LEU A 103 -20.18 -0.83 -7.22
N ASP A 104 -19.74 -0.90 -8.47
CA ASP A 104 -20.57 -1.07 -9.67
C ASP A 104 -20.26 -2.39 -10.40
N ALA A 105 -20.06 -3.46 -9.62
CA ALA A 105 -19.86 -4.82 -10.11
C ALA A 105 -21.07 -5.31 -10.93
N HIS A 106 -20.86 -6.35 -11.73
CA HIS A 106 -21.93 -6.96 -12.51
C HIS A 106 -23.04 -7.49 -11.61
N THR A 107 -24.28 -7.43 -12.09
CA THR A 107 -25.36 -8.17 -11.44
C THR A 107 -25.33 -9.61 -11.95
N ALA A 108 -26.19 -10.47 -11.39
CA ALA A 108 -26.32 -11.85 -11.87
C ALA A 108 -26.71 -11.94 -13.36
N ASP A 109 -27.50 -10.97 -13.85
CA ASP A 109 -28.12 -11.02 -15.17
C ASP A 109 -27.55 -9.99 -16.15
N GLU A 110 -26.98 -8.88 -15.65
CA GLU A 110 -26.58 -7.74 -16.47
C GLU A 110 -25.13 -7.29 -16.22
N PRO A 111 -24.34 -7.09 -17.29
CA PRO A 111 -23.02 -6.49 -17.15
C PRO A 111 -23.14 -5.03 -16.73
N ARG A 112 -22.28 -4.65 -15.79
CA ARG A 112 -22.04 -3.27 -15.34
C ARG A 112 -20.60 -2.87 -15.65
N TRP A 113 -20.16 -1.71 -15.17
CA TRP A 113 -18.91 -1.13 -15.60
C TRP A 113 -17.69 -1.54 -14.78
N SER A 114 -17.88 -2.01 -13.54
CA SER A 114 -16.80 -2.39 -12.62
C SER A 114 -15.69 -1.33 -12.48
N GLY A 115 -16.07 -0.06 -12.65
CA GLY A 115 -15.16 1.07 -12.79
C GLY A 115 -15.13 2.01 -11.58
N HIS A 116 -16.04 1.84 -10.62
CA HIS A 116 -16.02 2.54 -9.33
C HIS A 116 -15.56 1.58 -8.24
N ARG A 117 -14.33 1.78 -7.76
CA ARG A 117 -13.68 0.86 -6.82
C ARG A 117 -13.31 1.58 -5.52
N LEU A 118 -13.39 0.84 -4.42
CA LEU A 118 -12.87 1.24 -3.11
C LEU A 118 -11.79 0.23 -2.73
N ARG A 119 -10.60 0.69 -2.40
CA ARG A 119 -9.48 -0.15 -2.00
C ARG A 119 -8.99 0.24 -0.62
N LEU A 120 -9.14 -0.64 0.35
CA LEU A 120 -8.32 -0.60 1.56
C LEU A 120 -6.95 -1.14 1.22
N ALA A 121 -5.91 -0.34 1.47
CA ALA A 121 -4.52 -0.75 1.31
C ALA A 121 -3.81 -0.62 2.65
N LEU A 122 -3.74 -1.73 3.39
CA LEU A 122 -3.08 -1.76 4.69
C LEU A 122 -1.58 -1.56 4.51
N ARG A 123 -0.99 -0.82 5.45
CA ARG A 123 0.44 -0.54 5.49
C ARG A 123 1.01 -1.14 6.74
N ARG A 124 2.14 -1.81 6.59
CA ARG A 124 2.89 -2.27 7.75
C ARG A 124 3.40 -1.05 8.53
N THR A 125 3.29 -1.07 9.85
CA THR A 125 3.88 -0.02 10.68
C THR A 125 5.40 -0.03 10.54
N GLU A 126 6.03 1.12 10.77
CA GLU A 126 7.48 1.26 10.74
C GLU A 126 8.14 0.31 11.74
N THR A 127 7.63 0.27 12.97
CA THR A 127 8.10 -0.63 14.03
C THR A 127 8.04 -2.11 13.60
N TRP A 128 6.91 -2.56 13.02
CA TRP A 128 6.81 -3.94 12.51
C TRP A 128 7.87 -4.23 11.43
N GLN A 129 8.12 -3.27 10.53
CA GLN A 129 9.13 -3.40 9.48
C GLN A 129 10.55 -3.49 10.06
N GLN A 130 10.90 -2.62 11.00
CA GLN A 130 12.21 -2.60 11.67
C GLN A 130 12.52 -3.94 12.37
N TRP A 131 11.53 -4.50 13.08
CA TRP A 131 11.67 -5.82 13.71
C TRP A 131 11.81 -6.96 12.68
N LEU A 132 11.09 -6.90 11.55
CA LEU A 132 11.26 -7.88 10.47
C LEU A 132 12.59 -7.75 9.74
N GLU A 133 13.09 -6.53 9.56
CA GLU A 133 14.36 -6.28 8.88
C GLU A 133 15.54 -6.87 9.64
N ASN A 134 15.50 -6.85 10.97
CA ASN A 134 16.53 -7.43 11.82
C ASN A 134 16.27 -8.91 12.19
N ASP A 135 15.13 -9.48 11.80
CA ASP A 135 14.80 -10.88 12.05
C ASP A 135 15.81 -11.85 11.43
N GLY A 136 16.49 -12.61 12.28
CA GLY A 136 17.52 -13.59 11.90
C GLY A 136 18.89 -12.98 11.54
N ARG A 137 19.05 -11.67 11.64
CA ARG A 137 20.35 -10.99 11.43
C ARG A 137 21.11 -10.91 12.74
N LEU A 138 22.42 -11.14 12.67
CA LEU A 138 23.33 -10.96 13.79
C LEU A 138 24.05 -9.62 13.64
N LEU A 139 23.77 -8.70 14.55
CA LEU A 139 24.33 -7.35 14.62
C LEU A 139 25.56 -7.31 15.52
N GLY A 140 26.31 -6.21 15.42
CA GLY A 140 27.31 -5.88 16.44
C GLY A 140 26.63 -5.57 17.78
N GLN A 141 27.36 -5.76 18.88
CA GLN A 141 26.83 -5.53 20.24
C GLN A 141 26.26 -4.12 20.44
N GLU A 142 26.97 -3.08 20.00
CA GLU A 142 26.55 -1.68 20.09
C GLU A 142 25.24 -1.44 19.31
N GLN A 143 25.21 -1.84 18.03
CA GLN A 143 24.02 -1.73 17.18
C GLN A 143 22.82 -2.49 17.74
N PHE A 144 23.04 -3.67 18.32
CA PHE A 144 21.96 -4.45 18.92
C PHE A 144 21.41 -3.78 20.18
N ALA A 145 22.27 -3.23 21.02
CA ALA A 145 21.86 -2.51 22.21
C ALA A 145 21.10 -1.22 21.86
N GLU A 146 21.60 -0.43 20.91
CA GLU A 146 20.89 0.76 20.39
C GLU A 146 19.51 0.38 19.85
N PHE A 147 19.42 -0.72 19.08
CA PHE A 147 18.13 -1.21 18.58
C PHE A 147 17.15 -1.53 19.72
N LEU A 148 17.58 -2.21 20.79
CA LEU A 148 16.72 -2.48 21.94
C LEU A 148 16.32 -1.21 22.70
N GLU A 149 17.22 -0.24 22.83
CA GLU A 149 16.96 1.04 23.48
C GLU A 149 15.91 1.88 22.73
N ASP A 150 16.02 1.92 21.40
CA ASP A 150 15.06 2.63 20.53
C ASP A 150 13.66 1.98 20.55
N HIS A 151 13.57 0.69 20.88
CA HIS A 151 12.36 -0.12 20.84
C HIS A 151 11.90 -0.60 22.23
N LEU A 152 12.34 0.05 23.32
CA LEU A 152 11.91 -0.29 24.68
C LEU A 152 10.37 -0.38 24.86
N PRO A 153 9.54 0.50 24.26
CA PRO A 153 8.09 0.41 24.39
C PRO A 153 7.49 -0.90 23.85
N ASP A 154 8.18 -1.55 22.92
CA ASP A 154 7.72 -2.79 22.30
C ASP A 154 8.02 -4.01 23.19
N LEU A 155 8.95 -3.90 24.14
CA LEU A 155 9.43 -5.01 24.97
C LEU A 155 8.47 -5.27 26.12
N LEU A 156 7.75 -6.39 26.05
CA LEU A 156 6.73 -6.76 27.02
C LEU A 156 7.24 -7.68 28.13
N ASP A 157 8.09 -8.65 27.77
CA ASP A 157 8.62 -9.65 28.70
C ASP A 157 9.98 -10.20 28.24
N PRO A 158 11.06 -10.11 29.03
CA PRO A 158 11.17 -9.38 30.29
C PRO A 158 10.82 -7.90 30.17
N SER A 159 10.58 -7.24 31.30
CA SER A 159 10.18 -5.84 31.30
C SER A 159 11.18 -4.95 30.53
N ALA A 160 10.70 -3.84 29.96
CA ALA A 160 11.56 -2.87 29.29
C ALA A 160 12.75 -2.42 30.16
N ALA A 161 12.57 -2.26 31.47
CA ALA A 161 13.65 -1.92 32.39
C ALA A 161 14.73 -3.01 32.44
N THR A 162 14.32 -4.28 32.53
CA THR A 162 15.24 -5.43 32.49
C THR A 162 15.96 -5.53 31.15
N MET A 163 15.26 -5.30 30.05
CA MET A 163 15.85 -5.31 28.71
C MET A 163 16.82 -4.13 28.48
N LEU A 164 16.56 -2.98 29.08
CA LEU A 164 17.47 -1.83 29.08
C LEU A 164 18.76 -2.15 29.86
N GLU A 165 18.65 -2.75 31.04
CA GLU A 165 19.83 -3.22 31.79
C GLU A 165 20.66 -4.19 30.93
N ILE A 166 19.99 -5.06 30.16
CA ILE A 166 20.66 -6.03 29.26
C ILE A 166 21.40 -5.30 28.14
N ALA A 167 20.75 -4.34 27.49
CA ALA A 167 21.35 -3.51 26.45
C ALA A 167 22.59 -2.77 26.96
N GLN A 168 22.50 -2.13 28.12
CA GLN A 168 23.62 -1.41 28.75
C GLN A 168 24.78 -2.34 29.11
N SER A 169 24.47 -3.55 29.59
CA SER A 169 25.50 -4.55 29.91
C SER A 169 26.25 -5.03 28.66
N ILE A 170 25.54 -5.21 27.54
CA ILE A 170 26.12 -5.54 26.24
C ILE A 170 27.05 -4.42 25.73
N GLN A 171 26.63 -3.16 25.85
CA GLN A 171 27.48 -2.01 25.48
C GLN A 171 28.74 -1.92 26.35
N ALA A 172 28.61 -2.14 27.66
CA ALA A 172 29.74 -2.10 28.59
C ALA A 172 30.79 -3.19 28.28
N ALA A 173 30.35 -4.40 27.95
CA ALA A 173 31.22 -5.50 27.52
C ALA A 173 32.02 -5.13 26.25
N THR A 174 31.36 -4.50 25.27
CA THR A 174 32.02 -4.03 24.02
C THR A 174 33.17 -3.08 24.29
N LYS A 175 32.98 -2.11 25.21
CA LYS A 175 34.01 -1.12 25.56
C LYS A 175 35.25 -1.77 26.22
N VAL A 176 35.04 -2.82 27.03
CA VAL A 176 36.13 -3.57 27.67
C VAL A 176 36.92 -4.38 26.64
N ASP A 177 36.25 -5.05 25.69
CA ASP A 177 36.91 -5.80 24.61
C ASP A 177 37.83 -4.90 23.78
N PHE A 178 37.39 -3.69 23.44
CA PHE A 178 38.19 -2.71 22.70
C PHE A 178 39.44 -2.24 23.47
N GLN A 179 39.30 -1.98 24.78
CA GLN A 179 40.43 -1.59 25.65
C GLN A 179 41.43 -2.75 25.86
N SER A 180 40.95 -3.99 25.81
CA SER A 180 41.77 -5.20 25.92
C SER A 180 42.54 -5.46 24.61
N GLY A 181 41.89 -5.30 23.45
CA GLY A 181 42.51 -5.44 22.12
C GLY A 181 43.64 -4.42 21.85
N THR A 182 43.58 -3.24 22.46
CA THR A 182 44.67 -2.24 22.41
C THR A 182 45.84 -2.55 23.35
N ARG A 183 45.70 -3.49 24.30
CA ARG A 183 46.74 -3.87 25.29
C ARG A 183 47.25 -5.31 25.19
N LEU A 184 46.71 -6.15 24.31
CA LEU A 184 47.04 -7.57 24.21
C LEU A 184 48.10 -7.87 23.14
N ALA A 185 49.33 -7.44 23.39
CA ALA A 185 50.51 -8.19 22.97
C ALA A 185 50.79 -9.24 24.07
N THR A 186 50.20 -10.44 23.98
CA THR A 186 50.65 -11.74 24.54
C THR A 186 49.50 -12.75 24.61
N GLY A 187 49.58 -13.78 23.78
CA GLY A 187 48.49 -14.67 23.36
C GLY A 187 48.17 -15.87 24.25
N GLU A 188 48.07 -15.71 25.58
CA GLU A 188 47.79 -16.87 26.47
C GLU A 188 46.59 -16.68 27.43
N ARG A 189 45.98 -15.48 27.48
CA ARG A 189 44.86 -15.19 28.41
C ARG A 189 43.45 -15.17 27.78
N GLN A 190 43.34 -15.45 26.48
CA GLN A 190 42.14 -15.12 25.70
C GLN A 190 41.00 -16.16 25.75
N PHE A 191 41.30 -17.42 26.08
CA PHE A 191 40.29 -18.51 26.04
C PHE A 191 39.48 -18.69 27.34
N LYS A 192 39.89 -18.09 28.47
CA LYS A 192 39.16 -18.19 29.75
C LYS A 192 38.11 -17.11 29.97
N TYR A 193 37.96 -16.15 29.06
CA TYR A 193 37.10 -14.98 29.24
C TYR A 193 35.68 -15.24 28.73
N VAL A 194 35.51 -15.94 27.60
CA VAL A 194 34.18 -16.25 27.03
C VAL A 194 33.38 -17.21 27.91
N GLU A 195 34.03 -18.22 28.51
CA GLU A 195 33.36 -19.16 29.42
C GLU A 195 32.98 -18.48 30.75
N ASN A 196 33.70 -17.44 31.19
CA ASN A 196 33.32 -16.63 32.35
C ASN A 196 32.31 -15.53 32.04
N THR A 197 32.18 -15.06 30.79
CA THR A 197 31.08 -14.17 30.40
C THR A 197 29.74 -14.94 30.32
N THR A 198 29.79 -16.26 30.11
CA THR A 198 28.60 -17.14 30.22
C THR A 198 28.46 -17.80 31.60
N ALA A 199 29.49 -17.82 32.45
CA ALA A 199 29.47 -18.53 33.75
C ALA A 199 30.00 -17.76 35.00
N LYS A 200 30.26 -16.44 34.94
CA LYS A 200 30.40 -15.56 36.11
C LYS A 200 29.33 -14.47 36.04
N ALA A 201 28.24 -14.52 36.83
CA ALA A 201 28.18 -14.98 38.22
C ALA A 201 29.25 -14.27 39.07
N GLY A 202 29.05 -12.96 39.30
CA GLY A 202 29.45 -12.25 40.51
C GLY A 202 30.67 -11.33 40.44
N GLN A 203 30.46 -10.04 40.13
CA GLN A 203 30.60 -8.94 41.14
C GLN A 203 30.10 -7.57 40.62
N ARG A 204 28.76 -7.46 40.52
CA ARG A 204 27.83 -6.31 40.60
C ARG A 204 26.74 -6.48 39.53
N GLY A 205 25.79 -7.38 39.82
CA GLY A 205 24.58 -7.60 39.02
C GLY A 205 24.74 -8.76 38.04
N ASP A 206 24.33 -9.96 38.44
CA ASP A 206 24.24 -11.13 37.57
C ASP A 206 23.05 -10.97 36.62
N LEU A 207 23.26 -10.23 35.54
CA LEU A 207 22.23 -10.04 34.54
C LEU A 207 22.23 -11.23 33.58
N THR A 208 21.31 -12.16 33.84
CA THR A 208 21.10 -13.33 32.97
C THR A 208 20.40 -12.87 31.70
N ILE A 209 21.08 -13.01 30.55
CA ILE A 209 20.49 -12.71 29.24
C ILE A 209 19.43 -13.79 28.95
N PRO A 210 18.17 -13.41 28.67
CA PRO A 210 17.10 -14.37 28.43
C PRO A 210 17.28 -15.08 27.08
N GLU A 211 16.92 -16.37 27.02
CA GLU A 211 16.90 -17.12 25.75
C GLU A 211 15.81 -16.61 24.80
N THR A 212 14.72 -16.08 25.35
CA THR A 212 13.58 -15.55 24.61
C THR A 212 13.04 -14.30 25.27
N PHE A 213 12.50 -13.38 24.46
CA PHE A 213 11.73 -12.24 24.95
C PHE A 213 10.48 -12.06 24.09
N VAL A 214 9.51 -11.30 24.57
CA VAL A 214 8.22 -11.04 23.94
C VAL A 214 8.14 -9.58 23.56
N VAL A 215 7.81 -9.32 22.29
CA VAL A 215 7.52 -7.99 21.76
C VAL A 215 6.04 -7.83 21.48
N GLY A 216 5.50 -6.64 21.74
CA GLY A 216 4.16 -6.22 21.36
C GLY A 216 4.24 -5.34 20.13
N LEU A 217 3.86 -5.84 18.96
CA LEU A 217 3.95 -5.10 17.71
C LEU A 217 2.57 -4.92 17.08
N VAL A 218 2.33 -3.75 16.51
CA VAL A 218 1.12 -3.45 15.74
C VAL A 218 1.42 -3.67 14.25
N PRO A 219 0.89 -4.69 13.57
CA PRO A 219 1.26 -5.00 12.20
C PRO A 219 0.82 -3.91 11.21
N PHE A 220 -0.39 -3.36 11.37
CA PHE A 220 -0.95 -2.33 10.48
C PHE A 220 -1.41 -1.08 11.22
N GLU A 221 -1.36 0.08 10.57
CA GLU A 221 -1.99 1.31 11.09
C GLU A 221 -3.47 1.04 11.45
N GLY A 222 -3.87 1.33 12.69
CA GLY A 222 -5.24 1.13 13.16
C GLY A 222 -5.64 -0.30 13.50
N SER A 223 -4.71 -1.27 13.47
CA SER A 223 -4.93 -2.65 13.96
C SER A 223 -4.58 -2.81 15.45
N GLU A 224 -4.98 -3.93 16.04
CA GLU A 224 -4.58 -4.29 17.40
C GLU A 224 -3.10 -4.68 17.48
N GLY A 225 -2.55 -4.64 18.70
CA GLY A 225 -1.19 -5.11 18.98
C GLY A 225 -1.12 -6.62 19.19
N TYR A 226 -0.12 -7.26 18.59
CA TYR A 226 0.11 -8.69 18.69
C TYR A 226 1.39 -8.98 19.45
N ARG A 227 1.36 -10.04 20.27
CA ARG A 227 2.54 -10.52 20.99
C ARG A 227 3.32 -11.48 20.11
N LEU A 228 4.61 -11.23 19.92
CA LEU A 228 5.53 -12.14 19.24
C LEU A 228 6.66 -12.53 20.17
N THR A 229 6.94 -13.83 20.21
CA THR A 229 8.13 -14.36 20.88
C THR A 229 9.32 -14.22 19.95
N ALA A 230 10.41 -13.66 20.46
CA ALA A 230 11.69 -13.54 19.80
C ALA A 230 12.71 -14.40 20.54
N ARG A 231 13.39 -15.30 19.82
CA ARG A 231 14.49 -16.10 20.38
C ARG A 231 15.79 -15.34 20.19
N LEU A 232 16.51 -15.08 21.28
CA LEU A 232 17.82 -14.47 21.18
C LEU A 232 18.79 -15.44 20.50
N ARG A 233 19.65 -14.92 19.63
CA ARG A 233 20.70 -15.67 18.96
C ARG A 233 22.01 -14.93 19.08
N TYR A 234 23.07 -15.68 19.28
CA TYR A 234 24.41 -15.12 19.28
C TYR A 234 25.39 -16.04 18.57
N ARG A 235 26.48 -15.44 18.10
CA ARG A 235 27.62 -16.16 17.53
C ARG A 235 28.89 -15.41 17.90
N ILE A 236 29.94 -16.17 18.16
CA ILE A 236 31.29 -15.63 18.36
C ILE A 236 32.11 -16.03 17.13
N THR A 237 32.68 -15.06 16.44
CA THR A 237 33.53 -15.28 15.25
C THR A 237 34.65 -14.24 15.28
N ASP A 238 35.89 -14.66 15.03
CA ASP A 238 37.08 -13.79 15.04
C ASP A 238 37.19 -12.91 16.30
N GLN A 239 36.89 -13.50 17.46
CA GLN A 239 36.89 -12.82 18.77
C GLN A 239 35.84 -11.70 18.91
N GLN A 240 34.87 -11.61 18.01
CA GLN A 240 33.75 -10.68 18.09
C GLN A 240 32.44 -11.43 18.36
N LEU A 241 31.73 -11.02 19.42
CA LEU A 241 30.37 -11.46 19.70
C LEU A 241 29.40 -10.67 18.81
N ARG A 242 28.55 -11.39 18.09
CA ARG A 242 27.39 -10.84 17.37
C ARG A 242 26.11 -11.39 17.97
N ILE A 243 25.12 -10.51 18.14
CA ILE A 243 23.84 -10.82 18.78
C ILE A 243 22.70 -10.41 17.84
N GLY A 244 21.60 -11.13 17.89
CA GLY A 244 20.36 -10.76 17.23
C GLY A 244 19.22 -11.61 17.77
N TYR A 245 18.12 -11.67 17.03
CA TYR A 245 16.97 -12.50 17.40
C TYR A 245 16.37 -13.22 16.20
N LYS A 246 15.51 -14.19 16.48
CA LYS A 246 14.62 -14.80 15.50
C LYS A 246 13.18 -14.69 16.00
N LEU A 247 12.35 -13.96 15.28
CA LEU A 247 10.91 -13.88 15.53
C LEU A 247 10.26 -15.23 15.23
N GLU A 248 9.40 -15.67 16.14
CA GLU A 248 8.61 -16.89 15.96
C GLU A 248 7.42 -16.60 15.04
N ARG A 249 7.45 -17.20 13.85
CA ARG A 249 6.33 -17.23 12.87
C ARG A 249 5.67 -15.85 12.63
N PRO A 250 6.41 -14.77 12.37
CA PRO A 250 5.82 -13.44 12.20
C PRO A 250 4.83 -13.36 11.02
N GLY A 251 4.99 -14.22 10.00
CA GLY A 251 4.04 -14.31 8.88
C GLY A 251 2.67 -14.88 9.28
N ASP A 252 2.60 -15.77 10.27
CA ASP A 252 1.33 -16.31 10.77
C ASP A 252 0.57 -15.21 11.53
N THR A 253 1.29 -14.42 12.35
CA THR A 253 0.73 -13.26 13.05
C THR A 253 0.23 -12.19 12.06
N LEU A 254 1.01 -11.91 11.01
CA LEU A 254 0.59 -10.96 9.97
C LEU A 254 -0.70 -11.40 9.26
N ARG A 255 -0.83 -12.70 8.93
CA ARG A 255 -2.06 -13.25 8.33
C ARG A 255 -3.24 -13.21 9.29
N THR A 256 -3.01 -13.47 10.58
CA THR A 256 -4.05 -13.35 11.62
C THR A 256 -4.54 -11.91 11.70
N ALA A 257 -3.62 -10.95 11.79
CA ALA A 257 -3.97 -9.53 11.80
C ALA A 257 -4.76 -9.09 10.57
N PHE A 258 -4.41 -9.60 9.38
CA PHE A 258 -5.17 -9.32 8.17
C PHE A 258 -6.58 -9.91 8.23
N ALA A 259 -6.72 -11.15 8.71
CA ALA A 259 -8.01 -11.81 8.88
C ALA A 259 -8.91 -11.08 9.90
N ASP A 260 -8.33 -10.53 10.97
CA ASP A 260 -9.06 -9.73 11.95
C ASP A 260 -9.59 -8.43 11.33
N VAL A 261 -8.80 -7.76 10.47
CA VAL A 261 -9.28 -6.59 9.70
C VAL A 261 -10.41 -6.97 8.73
N VAL A 262 -10.28 -8.08 8.02
CA VAL A 262 -11.33 -8.58 7.11
C VAL A 262 -12.60 -8.89 7.90
N THR A 263 -12.47 -9.48 9.09
CA THR A 263 -13.60 -9.78 9.98
C THR A 263 -14.29 -8.51 10.47
N ALA A 264 -13.51 -7.48 10.85
CA ALA A 264 -14.05 -6.19 11.25
C ALA A 264 -14.84 -5.53 10.12
N ILE A 265 -14.30 -5.53 8.89
CA ILE A 265 -15.01 -5.02 7.71
C ILE A 265 -16.28 -5.81 7.44
N GLY A 266 -16.21 -7.14 7.49
CA GLY A 266 -17.34 -8.04 7.28
C GLY A 266 -18.47 -7.87 8.30
N ALA A 267 -18.17 -7.36 9.50
CA ALA A 267 -19.19 -7.04 10.50
C ALA A 267 -19.98 -5.75 10.18
N ASP A 268 -19.38 -4.83 9.42
CA ASP A 268 -19.96 -3.52 9.09
C ASP A 268 -20.64 -3.49 7.71
N ILE A 269 -20.50 -4.56 6.90
CA ILE A 269 -21.09 -4.65 5.56
C ILE A 269 -22.01 -5.88 5.43
N ALA A 270 -22.97 -5.82 4.50
CA ALA A 270 -23.90 -6.92 4.26
C ALA A 270 -23.35 -7.96 3.27
N GLN A 271 -22.44 -7.54 2.40
CA GLN A 271 -21.88 -8.32 1.31
C GLN A 271 -20.80 -9.27 1.83
N PRO A 272 -20.74 -10.52 1.34
CA PRO A 272 -19.67 -11.42 1.72
C PRO A 272 -18.32 -10.91 1.21
N VAL A 273 -17.28 -11.08 2.03
CA VAL A 273 -15.90 -10.81 1.61
C VAL A 273 -15.30 -12.08 1.01
N MET A 274 -15.05 -12.06 -0.31
CA MET A 274 -14.47 -13.17 -1.05
C MET A 274 -12.95 -13.16 -0.95
N ASN A 275 -12.31 -14.34 -0.91
CA ASN A 275 -10.86 -14.43 -0.97
C ASN A 275 -10.38 -14.35 -2.43
N GLY A 276 -9.60 -13.33 -2.76
CA GLY A 276 -9.03 -13.13 -4.09
C GLY A 276 -8.94 -11.67 -4.50
N SER A 277 -8.92 -11.44 -5.80
CA SER A 277 -8.90 -10.13 -6.43
C SER A 277 -9.99 -10.03 -7.50
N PRO A 278 -10.62 -8.85 -7.69
CA PRO A 278 -11.61 -8.66 -8.74
C PRO A 278 -10.99 -8.82 -10.14
N ALA A 279 -11.80 -9.24 -11.10
CA ALA A 279 -11.44 -9.32 -12.51
C ALA A 279 -11.12 -7.94 -13.13
#